data_AF-A0AAN8P157-F1
#
_entry.id   AF-A0AAN8P157-F1
#
_cell.length_a   1.000
_cell.length_b   1.000
_cell.length_c   1.000
_cell.angle_alpha   90.00
_cell.angle_beta   90.00
_cell.angle_gamma   90.00
#
_symmetry.space_group_name_H-M   'P 1'
#
loop_
_entity.id
_entity.type
_entity.pdbx_description
1 polymer ?
#
loop_
_entity_poly.entity_id
_entity_poly.type
_entity_poly.pdbx_seq_one_letter_code
_entity_poly.pdbx_strand_id
1 'polypeptide(L)' 'MDDLNRTIEVADITVNVTPQDHPDQTSHLSNLGNKLRTRFEWTSSIDDLNRAVEVADIAVNATPQDHPDQAGYLNNLGN' A
#
# COMPACT_ATOMS: atom_id res chain seq x y z
N MET A 1 -14.80 4.43 11.51
CA MET A 1 -13.66 3.55 11.82
C MET A 1 -13.87 2.12 11.35
N ASP A 2 -15.05 1.54 11.55
CA ASP A 2 -15.31 0.15 11.10
C ASP A 2 -15.20 -0.02 9.58
N ASP A 3 -15.72 0.93 8.80
CA ASP A 3 -15.56 0.89 7.33
C ASP A 3 -14.09 0.92 6.90
N LEU A 4 -13.26 1.76 7.55
CA LEU A 4 -11.84 1.88 7.21
C LEU A 4 -11.10 0.58 7.54
N ASN A 5 -11.34 0.01 8.73
CA ASN A 5 -10.79 -1.29 9.12
C ASN A 5 -11.18 -2.39 8.15
N ARG A 6 -12.46 -2.44 7.75
CA ARG A 6 -12.96 -3.41 6.78
C ARG A 6 -12.28 -3.23 5.42
N THR A 7 -12.07 -1.99 4.98
CA THR A 7 -11.40 -1.75 3.69
C THR A 7 -9.92 -2.09 3.70
N ILE A 8 -9.25 -1.97 4.86
CA ILE A 8 -7.85 -2.41 5.04
C ILE A 8 -7.78 -3.94 5.02
N GLU A 9 -8.68 -4.61 5.74
CA GLU A 9 -8.77 -6.08 5.73
C GLU A 9 -8.97 -6.62 4.31
N VAL A 10 -9.89 -6.03 3.54
CA VAL A 10 -10.12 -6.43 2.14
C VAL A 10 -8.87 -6.15 1.29
N ALA A 11 -8.21 -5.01 1.45
CA ALA A 11 -7.00 -4.70 0.71
C ALA A 11 -5.85 -5.67 1.04
N ASP A 12 -5.70 -6.08 2.31
CA ASP A 12 -4.71 -7.06 2.74
C ASP A 12 -4.98 -8.43 2.11
N ILE A 13 -6.25 -8.89 2.13
CA ILE A 13 -6.67 -10.11 1.43
C ILE A 13 -6.34 -10.01 -0.06
N THR A 14 -6.68 -8.90 -0.72
CA THR A 14 -6.40 -8.70 -2.15
C THR A 14 -4.91 -8.81 -2.46
N VAL A 15 -4.04 -8.18 -1.66
CA VAL A 15 -2.58 -8.27 -1.81
C VAL A 15 -2.09 -9.71 -1.62
N ASN A 16 -2.67 -10.45 -0.68
CA ASN A 16 -2.24 -11.82 -0.36
C ASN A 16 -2.70 -12.86 -1.41
N VAL A 17 -3.85 -12.67 -2.04
CA VAL A 17 -4.38 -13.61 -3.06
C VAL A 17 -3.89 -13.31 -4.48
N THR A 18 -3.39 -12.09 -4.72
CA THR A 18 -2.88 -11.70 -6.02
C THR A 18 -1.42 -12.18 -6.16
N PRO A 19 -1.07 -12.91 -7.23
CA PRO A 19 0.30 -13.35 -7.45
C PRO A 19 1.28 -12.19 -7.51
N GLN A 20 2.50 -12.40 -7.01
CA GLN A 20 3.50 -11.33 -6.94
C GLN A 20 3.90 -10.78 -8.32
N ASP A 21 3.88 -11.62 -9.35
CA ASP A 21 4.17 -11.29 -10.74
C ASP A 21 2.96 -10.72 -11.51
N HIS A 22 1.81 -10.60 -10.85
CA HIS A 22 0.61 -10.04 -11.46
C HIS A 22 0.77 -8.52 -11.67
N PRO A 23 0.38 -7.98 -12.83
CA PRO A 23 0.55 -6.55 -13.14
C PRO A 23 -0.16 -5.62 -12.15
N ASP A 24 -1.26 -6.07 -11.55
CA ASP A 24 -2.02 -5.27 -10.58
C ASP A 24 -1.49 -5.34 -9.14
N GLN A 25 -0.49 -6.18 -8.84
CA GLN A 25 0.00 -6.39 -7.48
C GLN A 25 0.51 -5.11 -6.84
N THR A 26 1.27 -4.32 -7.61
CA THR A 26 1.85 -3.03 -7.18
C THR A 26 0.77 -1.99 -6.88
N SER A 27 -0.30 -2.00 -7.68
CA SER A 27 -1.48 -1.15 -7.46
C SER A 27 -2.25 -1.55 -6.19
N HIS A 28 -2.38 -2.84 -5.91
CA HIS A 28 -3.00 -3.32 -4.66
C HIS A 28 -2.19 -2.95 -3.42
N LEU A 29 -0.86 -3.14 -3.46
CA LEU A 29 0.05 -2.73 -2.40
C LEU A 29 -0.03 -1.22 -2.12
N SER A 30 -0.07 -0.41 -3.18
CA SER A 30 -0.19 1.05 -3.06
C SER A 30 -1.52 1.49 -2.44
N ASN A 31 -2.61 0.81 -2.81
CA ASN A 31 -3.93 1.07 -2.22
C ASN A 31 -3.96 0.69 -0.73
N LEU A 32 -3.34 -0.43 -0.35
CA LEU A 32 -3.21 -0.83 1.05
C LEU A 32 -2.41 0.21 1.85
N GLY A 33 -1.26 0.67 1.32
CA GLY A 33 -0.44 1.71 1.94
C GLY A 33 -1.21 3.01 2.18
N ASN A 34 -1.96 3.47 1.18
CA ASN A 34 -2.79 4.67 1.32
C ASN A 34 -3.86 4.53 2.40
N LYS A 35 -4.53 3.37 2.50
CA LYS A 35 -5.55 3.13 3.54
C LYS A 35 -4.95 3.09 4.94
N LEU A 36 -3.76 2.49 5.08
CA LEU A 36 -3.02 2.46 6.34
C LEU A 36 -2.60 3.88 6.76
N ARG A 37 -2.09 4.70 5.83
CA ARG A 37 -1.80 6.12 6.09
C ARG A 37 -3.04 6.88 6.54
N THR A 38 -4.17 6.73 5.84
CA THR A 38 -5.44 7.34 6.26
C THR A 38 -5.84 6.90 7.67
N ARG A 39 -5.62 5.63 8.04
CA ARG A 39 -5.91 5.19 9.42
C ARG A 39 -4.96 5.83 10.43
N PHE A 40 -3.67 5.89 10.12
CA PHE A 40 -2.67 6.57 10.95
C PHE A 40 -3.04 8.04 11.20
N GLU A 41 -3.44 8.80 10.18
CA GLU A 41 -3.84 10.20 10.32
C GLU A 41 -4.95 10.40 11.37
N TRP A 42 -5.80 9.39 11.57
CA TRP A 42 -6.94 9.44 12.49
C TRP A 42 -6.63 8.84 13.86
N THR A 43 -5.78 7.81 13.91
CA THR A 43 -5.50 7.04 15.13
C THR A 43 -4.16 7.39 15.78
N SER A 44 -3.27 8.06 15.04
CA SER A 44 -1.85 8.20 15.37
C SER A 44 -1.15 6.86 15.64
N SER A 45 -1.65 5.76 15.07
CA SER A 45 -1.09 4.43 15.20
C SER A 45 0.22 4.30 14.42
N ILE A 46 1.34 4.26 15.13
CA ILE A 46 2.66 4.09 14.51
C ILE A 46 2.79 2.75 13.78
N ASP A 47 2.08 1.72 14.24
CA ASP A 47 2.05 0.42 13.56
C ASP A 47 1.44 0.53 12.15
N ASP A 48 0.42 1.38 11.99
CA ASP A 48 -0.19 1.63 10.68
C ASP A 48 0.76 2.37 9.76
N LEU A 49 1.47 3.36 10.29
CA LEU A 49 2.47 4.11 9.52
C LEU A 49 3.61 3.21 9.07
N ASN A 50 4.16 2.39 9.99
CA ASN A 50 5.23 1.45 9.66
C ASN A 50 4.79 0.45 8.59
N ARG A 51 3.58 -0.08 8.70
CA ARG A 51 3.02 -0.99 7.71
C ARG A 51 2.79 -0.30 6.37
N ALA A 52 2.36 0.96 6.35
CA ALA A 52 2.21 1.75 5.13
C ALA A 52 3.54 1.93 4.39
N VAL A 53 4.62 2.22 5.13
CA VAL A 53 5.99 2.32 4.58
C VAL A 53 6.46 0.98 4.02
N GLU A 54 6.25 -0.11 4.76
CA GLU A 54 6.64 -1.46 4.31
C GLU A 54 5.98 -1.82 2.98
N VAL A 55 4.67 -1.64 2.84
CA VAL A 55 3.96 -2.00 1.60
C VAL A 55 4.30 -1.08 0.44
N ALA A 56 4.61 0.20 0.71
CA ALA A 56 5.09 1.14 -0.31
C ALA A 56 6.49 0.74 -0.81
N ASP A 57 7.39 0.32 0.08
CA ASP A 57 8.72 -0.17 -0.29
C ASP A 57 8.64 -1.44 -1.16
N ILE A 58 7.75 -2.39 -0.79
CA ILE A 58 7.48 -3.57 -1.63
C ILE A 58 6.98 -3.16 -3.03
N ALA A 59 6.06 -2.21 -3.12
CA ALA A 59 5.53 -1.74 -4.41
C ALA A 59 6.62 -1.09 -5.29
N VAL A 60 7.48 -0.27 -4.70
CA VAL A 60 8.62 0.36 -5.39
C VAL A 60 9.62 -0.69 -5.88
N ASN A 61 9.92 -1.69 -5.06
CA ASN A 61 10.87 -2.76 -5.41
C ASN A 61 10.32 -3.74 -6.44
N ALA A 62 9.00 -3.92 -6.51
CA ALA A 62 8.33 -4.77 -7.49
C ALA A 62 8.11 -4.10 -8.85
N THR A 63 8.23 -2.77 -8.93
CA THR A 63 7.96 -2.00 -10.15
C THR A 63 9.27 -1.69 -10.90
N PRO A 64 9.36 -2.01 -12.20
CA PRO A 64 10.51 -1.62 -13.02
C PRO A 64 10.73 -0.11 -13.03
N GLN A 65 12.00 0.34 -13.03
CA GLN A 65 12.33 1.77 -12.93
C GLN A 65 11.78 2.61 -14.10
N ASP A 66 11.58 2.00 -15.27
CA ASP A 66 11.02 2.62 -16.47
C ASP A 66 9.49 2.56 -16.55
N HIS A 67 8.83 1.97 -15.55
CA HIS A 67 7.38 1.86 -15.51
C HIS A 67 6.74 3.23 -15.22
N PRO A 68 5.65 3.61 -15.94
CA PRO A 68 4.97 4.89 -15.74
C PRO A 68 4.53 5.15 -14.30
N ASP A 69 4.14 4.09 -13.58
CA ASP A 69 3.63 4.20 -12.21
C ASP A 69 4.72 4.29 -11.13
N GLN A 70 6.00 4.11 -11.48
CA GLN A 70 7.14 4.17 -10.55
C GLN A 70 7.16 5.49 -9.76
N ALA A 71 6.90 6.61 -10.42
CA ALA A 71 6.88 7.92 -9.80
C ALA A 71 5.75 8.06 -8.77
N GLY A 72 4.58 7.46 -9.04
CA GLY A 72 3.44 7.46 -8.11
C GLY A 72 3.76 6.69 -6.84
N TYR A 73 4.41 5.53 -6.96
CA TYR A 73 4.79 4.70 -5.82
C TYR A 73 5.88 5.35 -4.96
N LEU A 74 6.89 5.97 -5.59
CA LEU A 74 7.91 6.75 -4.88
C LEU A 74 7.32 7.96 -4.14
N ASN A 75 6.33 8.64 -4.75
CA ASN A 75 5.62 9.72 -4.08
C ASN A 75 4.83 9.24 -2.86
N ASN A 76 4.26 8.03 -2.92
CA ASN A 76 3.57 7.45 -1.77
C ASN A 76 4.54 7.07 -0.63
N LEU A 77 5.78 6.69 -0.94
CA LEU A 77 6.81 6.42 0.06
C LEU A 77 7.31 7.70 0.76
N GLY A 78 7.30 8.82 0.05
CA GLY A 78 7.78 10.12 0.57
C GLY A 78 6.72 10.99 1.26
N ASN A 79 5.44 10.59 1.25
CA ASN A 79 4.33 11.30 1.94
C ASN A 79 4.04 10.69 3.30
#